data_AF-A0A699J8A4-F1
#
_entry.id   AF-A0A699J8A4-F1
#
_cell.length_a   1.000
_cell.length_b   1.000
_cell.length_c   1.000
_cell.angle_alpha   90.00
_cell.angle_beta   90.00
_cell.angle_gamma   90.00
#
_symmetry.space_group_name_H-M   'P 1'
#
loop_
_entity.id
_entity.type
_entity.pdbx_description
1 polymer ?
#
loop_
_entity_poly.entity_id
_entity_poly.type
_entity_poly.pdbx_seq_one_letter_code
_entity_poly.pdbx_strand_id
1 'polypeptide(L)'
;MEEEDQEVIKSINETPAQKAANRRKLNEEAQEAKDLKKCLEVVDDKDDDVFIEATPLARKVLVVDYHIVLIDNKPRFTIIKADETHQLYISFITLLKNFDIEDLENLRGIVKKRFSTSKPTNFSDEYLLLTLKTMFEKPDEQDAGWKSQRSVHGLALVKSWKLLTSCGVHIITLSTIQLILLVERRYPLSTFTLEQLVNVTRLQVEEESEMSLELLRFTRQQLQKYQQG
;
A
#
# COMPACT_ATOMS: atom_id res chain seq x y z
N MET A 1 -11.86 -3.35 -31.97
CA MET A 1 -10.57 -4.02 -32.21
C MET A 1 -9.97 -4.16 -30.83
N GLU A 2 -9.96 -5.39 -30.33
CA GLU A 2 -9.43 -5.72 -29.00
C GLU A 2 -7.91 -5.45 -28.99
N GLU A 3 -7.31 -5.07 -27.86
CA GLU A 3 -5.86 -4.82 -27.75
C GLU A 3 -5.03 -6.01 -28.25
N GLU A 4 -5.56 -7.23 -28.09
CA GLU A 4 -4.96 -8.47 -28.57
C GLU A 4 -4.83 -8.51 -30.11
N ASP A 5 -5.84 -8.03 -30.86
CA ASP A 5 -5.79 -8.00 -32.33
C ASP A 5 -4.67 -7.08 -32.85
N GLN A 6 -4.40 -5.99 -32.12
CA GLN A 6 -3.32 -5.05 -32.48
C GLN A 6 -1.93 -5.62 -32.15
N GLU A 7 -1.78 -6.33 -31.03
CA GLU A 7 -0.53 -7.03 -30.71
C GLU A 7 -0.20 -8.12 -31.72
N VAL A 8 -1.21 -8.89 -32.17
CA VAL A 8 -1.02 -9.93 -33.19
C VAL A 8 -0.55 -9.34 -34.51
N ILE A 9 -1.17 -8.26 -35.01
CA ILE A 9 -0.76 -7.59 -36.25
C ILE A 9 0.67 -7.02 -36.13
N LYS A 10 1.03 -6.48 -34.96
CA LYS A 10 2.37 -5.97 -34.69
C LYS A 10 3.42 -7.08 -34.75
N SER A 11 3.15 -8.24 -34.12
CA SER A 11 4.05 -9.40 -34.08
C SER A 11 4.33 -10.04 -35.45
N ILE A 12 3.37 -9.94 -36.39
CA ILE A 12 3.50 -10.46 -37.76
C ILE A 12 4.51 -9.65 -38.56
N ASN A 13 4.54 -8.32 -38.37
CA ASN A 13 5.41 -7.40 -39.10
C ASN A 13 6.82 -7.27 -38.49
N GLU A 14 7.14 -7.97 -37.41
CA GLU A 14 8.46 -7.90 -36.77
C GLU A 14 9.55 -8.60 -37.58
N THR A 15 10.69 -7.92 -37.73
CA THR A 15 11.90 -8.50 -38.30
C THR A 15 12.49 -9.61 -37.41
N PRO A 16 13.27 -10.56 -37.96
CA PRO A 16 13.92 -11.60 -37.17
C PRO A 16 14.78 -11.06 -36.01
N ALA A 17 15.41 -9.90 -36.19
CA ALA A 17 16.18 -9.21 -35.16
C ALA A 17 15.29 -8.67 -34.02
N GLN A 18 14.13 -8.09 -34.35
CA GLN A 18 13.15 -7.65 -33.36
C GLN A 18 12.55 -8.84 -32.59
N LYS A 19 12.18 -9.92 -33.29
CA LYS A 19 11.71 -11.16 -32.66
C LYS A 19 12.74 -11.75 -31.70
N ALA A 20 14.02 -11.76 -32.09
CA ALA A 20 15.10 -12.21 -31.22
C ALA A 20 15.30 -11.30 -30.00
N ALA A 21 15.22 -9.99 -30.17
CA ALA A 21 15.32 -9.02 -29.06
C ALA A 21 14.15 -9.16 -28.08
N ASN A 22 12.91 -9.30 -28.58
CA ASN A 22 11.72 -9.50 -27.76
C ASN A 22 11.78 -10.80 -26.96
N ARG A 23 12.23 -11.90 -27.58
CA ARG A 23 12.46 -13.18 -26.87
C ARG A 23 13.49 -13.06 -25.75
N ARG A 24 14.57 -12.29 -25.95
CA ARG A 24 15.57 -12.06 -24.91
C ARG A 24 14.99 -11.28 -23.74
N LYS A 25 14.27 -10.19 -24.01
CA LYS A 25 13.60 -9.38 -22.99
C LYS A 25 12.61 -10.20 -22.15
N LEU A 26 11.74 -10.98 -22.80
CA LEU A 26 10.78 -11.85 -22.10
C LEU A 26 11.47 -12.87 -21.18
N ASN A 27 12.60 -13.43 -21.61
CA ASN A 27 13.38 -14.35 -20.78
C ASN A 27 14.03 -13.64 -19.58
N GLU A 28 14.52 -12.42 -19.76
CA GLU A 28 15.09 -11.59 -18.69
C GLU A 28 14.00 -11.21 -17.67
N GLU A 29 12.84 -10.75 -18.11
CA GLU A 29 11.69 -10.42 -17.25
C GLU A 29 11.18 -11.65 -16.48
N ALA A 30 11.09 -12.81 -17.14
CA ALA A 30 10.70 -14.05 -16.49
C ALA A 30 11.72 -14.50 -15.44
N GLN A 31 13.02 -14.26 -15.68
CA GLN A 31 14.07 -14.56 -14.72
C GLN A 31 14.02 -13.59 -13.52
N GLU A 32 13.83 -12.29 -13.78
CA GLU A 32 13.67 -11.29 -12.73
C GLU A 32 12.45 -11.60 -11.86
N ALA A 33 11.30 -11.94 -12.45
CA ALA A 33 10.09 -12.31 -11.71
C ALA A 33 10.35 -13.50 -10.78
N LYS A 34 11.08 -14.53 -11.24
CA LYS A 34 11.48 -15.66 -10.39
C LYS A 34 12.37 -15.23 -9.22
N ASP A 35 13.28 -14.27 -9.44
CA ASP A 35 14.16 -13.75 -8.39
C ASP A 35 13.45 -12.80 -7.43
N LEU A 36 12.41 -12.08 -7.88
CA LEU A 36 11.53 -11.28 -7.03
C LEU A 36 10.64 -12.15 -6.15
N LYS A 37 10.11 -13.25 -6.67
CA LYS A 37 9.28 -14.19 -5.90
C LYS A 37 9.99 -14.76 -4.66
N LYS A 38 11.32 -14.86 -4.68
CA LYS A 38 12.11 -15.27 -3.51
C LYS A 38 11.98 -14.27 -2.34
N CYS A 39 11.68 -13.00 -2.63
CA CYS A 39 11.44 -11.96 -1.64
C CYS A 39 10.00 -11.93 -1.13
N LEU A 40 9.09 -12.74 -1.65
CA LEU A 40 7.71 -12.84 -1.17
C LEU A 40 7.58 -13.88 -0.07
N GLU A 41 6.65 -13.64 0.85
CA GLU A 41 6.19 -14.58 1.84
C GLU A 41 4.65 -14.59 1.82
N VAL A 42 4.05 -15.69 1.37
CA VAL A 42 2.59 -15.84 1.43
C VAL A 42 2.21 -16.20 2.86
N VAL A 43 1.44 -15.34 3.52
CA VAL A 43 1.03 -15.52 4.91
C VAL A 43 -0.49 -15.51 4.99
N ASP A 44 -1.05 -16.53 5.64
CA ASP A 44 -2.44 -16.56 6.07
C ASP A 44 -2.58 -15.61 7.27
N ASP A 45 -3.08 -14.40 7.03
CA ASP A 45 -3.15 -13.35 8.06
C ASP A 45 -4.32 -13.64 9.02
N LYS A 46 -4.04 -14.42 10.06
CA LYS A 46 -5.02 -14.82 11.09
C LYS A 46 -5.44 -13.70 12.04
N ASP A 47 -4.86 -12.50 11.93
CA ASP A 47 -5.30 -11.30 12.65
C ASP A 47 -6.56 -10.74 11.99
N ASP A 48 -7.66 -11.46 12.19
CA ASP A 48 -9.02 -11.14 11.77
C ASP A 48 -9.79 -10.58 12.98
N ASP A 49 -9.35 -9.41 13.47
CA ASP A 49 -10.02 -8.70 14.57
C ASP A 49 -11.31 -7.97 14.10
N VAL A 50 -12.00 -8.46 13.06
CA VAL A 50 -13.31 -7.92 12.66
C VAL A 50 -14.36 -8.42 13.65
N PHE A 51 -14.47 -7.74 14.79
CA PHE A 51 -15.63 -7.87 15.66
C PHE A 51 -16.79 -7.01 15.12
N ILE A 52 -17.80 -7.74 14.60
CA ILE A 52 -19.21 -7.41 14.27
C ILE A 52 -19.52 -7.54 12.77
N GLU A 53 -20.52 -8.40 12.49
CA GLU A 53 -21.31 -8.63 11.25
C GLU A 53 -21.09 -7.64 10.09
N ALA A 54 -19.95 -7.72 9.40
CA ALA A 54 -19.89 -7.28 8.02
C ALA A 54 -20.59 -8.38 7.20
N THR A 55 -21.90 -8.23 6.96
CA THR A 55 -22.55 -9.02 5.91
C THR A 55 -21.84 -8.67 4.61
N PRO A 56 -21.15 -9.61 3.93
CA PRO A 56 -20.51 -9.33 2.65
C PRO A 56 -21.63 -9.12 1.62
N LEU A 57 -22.06 -7.88 1.45
CA LEU A 57 -23.03 -7.55 0.44
C LEU A 57 -22.30 -7.57 -0.91
N ALA A 58 -22.81 -8.38 -1.84
CA ALA A 58 -22.29 -8.48 -3.21
C ALA A 58 -22.34 -7.15 -3.99
N ARG A 59 -22.99 -6.13 -3.43
CA ARG A 59 -23.09 -4.79 -4.00
C ARG A 59 -22.12 -3.86 -3.28
N LYS A 60 -21.13 -3.34 -4.01
CA LYS A 60 -20.24 -2.28 -3.51
C LYS A 60 -21.07 -1.03 -3.23
N VAL A 61 -21.11 -0.62 -1.96
CA VAL A 61 -21.77 0.60 -1.51
C VAL A 61 -20.73 1.64 -1.17
N LEU A 62 -20.94 2.87 -1.65
CA LEU A 62 -20.06 4.01 -1.45
C LEU A 62 -19.91 4.34 0.04
N VAL A 63 -18.67 4.61 0.49
CA VAL A 63 -18.43 5.22 1.81
C VAL A 63 -18.87 6.68 1.77
N VAL A 64 -19.78 7.05 2.67
CA VAL A 64 -20.33 8.42 2.74
C VAL A 64 -19.86 9.18 3.97
N ASP A 65 -19.55 8.50 5.06
CA ASP A 65 -19.06 9.13 6.27
C ASP A 65 -18.30 8.15 7.18
N TYR A 66 -17.66 8.68 8.24
CA TYR A 66 -17.03 7.86 9.28
C TYR A 66 -17.19 8.46 10.68
N HIS A 67 -17.17 7.62 11.70
CA HIS A 67 -17.12 8.02 13.11
C HIS A 67 -16.04 7.24 13.83
N ILE A 68 -15.44 7.84 14.86
CA ILE A 68 -14.56 7.13 15.77
C ILE A 68 -15.24 7.08 17.12
N VAL A 69 -15.56 5.87 17.58
CA VAL A 69 -16.25 5.62 18.84
C VAL A 69 -15.32 4.91 19.81
N LEU A 70 -15.38 5.26 21.10
CA LEU A 70 -14.65 4.54 22.13
C LEU A 70 -15.51 3.39 22.66
N ILE A 71 -15.02 2.16 22.49
CA ILE A 71 -15.62 0.95 23.05
C ILE A 71 -14.54 0.27 23.90
N ASP A 72 -14.84 0.04 25.18
CA ASP A 72 -13.87 -0.50 26.17
C ASP A 72 -12.58 0.32 26.26
N ASN A 73 -12.69 1.66 26.19
CA ASN A 73 -11.57 2.61 26.13
C ASN A 73 -10.65 2.44 24.91
N LYS A 74 -11.07 1.68 23.89
CA LYS A 74 -10.35 1.53 22.63
C LYS A 74 -11.10 2.23 21.50
N PRO A 75 -10.45 3.10 20.70
CA PRO A 75 -11.10 3.72 19.56
C PRO A 75 -11.41 2.66 18.50
N ARG A 76 -12.60 2.72 17.93
CA ARG A 76 -13.04 1.89 16.80
C ARG A 76 -13.59 2.78 15.69
N PHE A 77 -13.25 2.45 14.46
CA PHE A 77 -13.68 3.17 13.27
C PHE A 77 -15.01 2.62 12.80
N THR A 78 -16.05 3.44 12.83
CA THR A 78 -17.35 3.15 12.23
C THR A 78 -17.40 3.77 10.85
N ILE A 79 -17.58 2.96 9.82
CA ILE A 79 -17.75 3.41 8.43
C ILE A 79 -19.23 3.42 8.10
N ILE A 80 -19.70 4.54 7.57
CA ILE A 80 -21.08 4.73 7.13
C ILE A 80 -21.11 4.59 5.61
N LYS A 81 -21.96 3.69 5.12
CA LYS A 81 -22.20 3.46 3.70
C LYS A 81 -23.48 4.18 3.24
N ALA A 82 -23.60 4.41 1.93
CA ALA A 82 -24.72 5.15 1.34
C ALA A 82 -26.10 4.49 1.50
N ASP A 83 -26.15 3.19 1.78
CA ASP A 83 -27.36 2.41 2.06
C ASP A 83 -27.75 2.41 3.54
N GLU A 84 -27.16 3.33 4.32
CA GLU A 84 -27.35 3.48 5.77
C GLU A 84 -26.80 2.31 6.60
N THR A 85 -26.05 1.39 5.99
CA THR A 85 -25.34 0.36 6.76
C THR A 85 -24.08 0.93 7.41
N HIS A 86 -23.71 0.32 8.54
CA HIS A 86 -22.52 0.69 9.30
C HIS A 86 -21.64 -0.52 9.53
N GLN A 87 -20.33 -0.34 9.38
CA GLN A 87 -19.34 -1.38 9.67
C GLN A 87 -18.32 -0.86 10.68
N LEU A 88 -17.94 -1.71 11.63
CA LEU A 88 -17.05 -1.35 12.72
C LEU A 88 -15.69 -2.05 12.57
N TYR A 89 -14.62 -1.26 12.61
CA TYR A 89 -13.26 -1.75 12.50
C TYR A 89 -12.46 -1.36 13.75
N ILE A 90 -11.72 -2.31 14.29
CA ILE A 90 -10.95 -2.09 15.53
C ILE A 90 -9.70 -1.22 15.30
N SER A 91 -9.22 -1.12 14.06
CA SER A 91 -8.04 -0.35 13.70
C SER A 91 -8.12 0.16 12.25
N PHE A 92 -7.28 1.14 11.93
CA PHE A 92 -7.15 1.63 10.56
C PHE A 92 -6.57 0.56 9.62
N ILE A 93 -5.73 -0.36 10.09
CA ILE A 93 -5.19 -1.44 9.26
C ILE A 93 -6.29 -2.45 8.90
N THR A 94 -7.11 -2.85 9.87
CA THR A 94 -8.25 -3.75 9.62
C THR A 94 -9.27 -3.13 8.68
N LEU A 95 -9.44 -1.81 8.75
CA LEU A 95 -10.23 -1.05 7.78
C LEU A 95 -9.64 -1.20 6.36
N LEU A 96 -8.34 -0.92 6.20
CA LEU A 96 -7.66 -0.98 4.90
C LEU A 96 -7.71 -2.37 4.25
N LYS A 97 -7.64 -3.45 5.04
CA LYS A 97 -7.80 -4.83 4.53
C LYS A 97 -9.13 -5.03 3.79
N ASN A 98 -10.19 -4.36 4.26
CA ASN A 98 -11.54 -4.49 3.74
C ASN A 98 -11.91 -3.41 2.71
N PHE A 99 -11.01 -2.48 2.44
CA PHE A 99 -11.22 -1.38 1.51
C PHE A 99 -10.62 -1.72 0.16
N ASP A 100 -11.30 -1.33 -0.92
CA ASP A 100 -10.64 -1.14 -2.20
C ASP A 100 -10.09 0.29 -2.35
N ILE A 101 -9.42 0.56 -3.47
CA ILE A 101 -8.85 1.88 -3.74
C ILE A 101 -9.92 2.98 -3.77
N GLU A 102 -11.14 2.68 -4.27
CA GLU A 102 -12.23 3.64 -4.35
C GLU A 102 -12.77 4.00 -2.96
N ASP A 103 -12.98 2.99 -2.10
CA ASP A 103 -13.37 3.20 -0.71
C ASP A 103 -12.33 4.06 0.05
N LEU A 104 -11.04 3.83 -0.20
CA LEU A 104 -9.96 4.61 0.40
C LEU A 104 -9.93 6.06 -0.11
N GLU A 105 -10.16 6.29 -1.40
CA GLU A 105 -10.28 7.63 -1.98
C GLU A 105 -11.49 8.39 -1.44
N ASN A 106 -12.64 7.72 -1.29
CA ASN A 106 -13.84 8.30 -0.69
C ASN A 106 -13.59 8.71 0.76
N LEU A 107 -13.00 7.83 1.57
CA LEU A 107 -12.64 8.14 2.95
C LEU A 107 -11.70 9.35 3.03
N ARG A 108 -10.69 9.42 2.16
CA ARG A 108 -9.82 10.58 2.06
C ARG A 108 -10.60 11.86 1.76
N GLY A 109 -11.54 11.82 0.82
CA GLY A 109 -12.40 12.96 0.49
C GLY A 109 -13.20 13.45 1.69
N ILE A 110 -13.77 12.53 2.46
CA ILE A 110 -14.54 12.82 3.68
C ILE A 110 -13.66 13.46 4.75
N VAL A 111 -12.52 12.83 5.08
CA VAL A 111 -11.58 13.32 6.10
C VAL A 111 -11.05 14.70 5.72
N LYS A 112 -10.68 14.89 4.46
CA LYS A 112 -10.21 16.19 3.95
C LYS A 112 -11.30 17.26 4.08
N LYS A 113 -12.53 16.96 3.69
CA LYS A 113 -13.66 17.89 3.80
C LYS A 113 -13.94 18.26 5.25
N ARG A 114 -13.97 17.27 6.15
CA ARG A 114 -14.24 17.44 7.59
C ARG A 114 -13.23 18.37 8.26
N PHE A 115 -11.94 18.17 7.98
CA PHE A 115 -10.86 18.97 8.57
C PHE A 115 -10.37 20.12 7.68
N SER A 116 -11.15 20.50 6.65
CA SER A 116 -10.86 21.70 5.86
C SER A 116 -11.03 22.98 6.66
N THR A 117 -11.97 23.00 7.60
CA THR A 117 -12.32 24.18 8.42
C THR A 117 -12.19 23.95 9.92
N SER A 118 -11.86 22.72 10.34
CA SER A 118 -11.80 22.33 11.75
C SER A 118 -10.53 21.51 12.01
N LYS A 119 -10.07 21.49 13.27
CA LYS A 119 -8.97 20.62 13.69
C LYS A 119 -9.52 19.32 14.29
N PRO A 120 -8.78 18.20 14.16
CA PRO A 120 -9.08 16.98 14.92
C PRO A 120 -9.21 17.28 16.42
N THR A 121 -10.20 16.66 17.05
CA THR A 121 -10.46 16.81 18.49
C THR A 121 -9.91 15.65 19.32
N ASN A 122 -9.55 14.55 18.67
CA ASN A 122 -9.02 13.35 19.29
C ASN A 122 -7.82 12.81 18.49
N PHE A 123 -7.01 11.99 19.16
CA PHE A 123 -5.81 11.40 18.59
C PHE A 123 -6.08 10.53 17.35
N SER A 124 -7.19 9.80 17.32
CA SER A 124 -7.50 8.89 16.21
C SER A 124 -7.86 9.64 14.92
N ASP A 125 -8.57 10.76 15.02
CA ASP A 125 -8.83 11.66 13.89
C ASP A 125 -7.54 12.34 13.42
N GLU A 126 -6.67 12.76 14.35
CA GLU A 126 -5.37 13.34 14.02
C GLU A 126 -4.48 12.32 13.29
N TYR A 127 -4.42 11.09 13.81
CA TYR A 127 -3.72 9.97 13.20
C TYR A 127 -4.26 9.66 11.80
N LEU A 128 -5.59 9.51 11.65
CA LEU A 128 -6.21 9.23 10.37
C LEU A 128 -5.93 10.32 9.33
N LEU A 129 -6.08 11.59 9.72
CA LEU A 129 -5.79 12.73 8.86
C LEU A 129 -4.32 12.73 8.42
N LEU A 130 -3.37 12.55 9.35
CA LEU A 130 -1.95 12.56 9.05
C LEU A 130 -1.54 11.38 8.15
N THR A 131 -2.08 10.18 8.41
CA THR A 131 -1.78 8.99 7.60
C THR A 131 -2.31 9.17 6.17
N LEU A 132 -3.56 9.57 5.98
CA LEU A 132 -4.12 9.83 4.64
C LEU A 132 -3.39 10.97 3.93
N LYS A 133 -2.96 11.99 4.66
CA LYS A 133 -2.11 13.06 4.12
C LYS A 133 -0.78 12.49 3.61
N THR A 134 -0.11 11.67 4.41
CA THR A 134 1.17 11.03 4.06
C THR A 134 1.02 10.14 2.83
N MET A 135 -0.07 9.36 2.75
CA MET A 135 -0.35 8.49 1.61
C MET A 135 -0.56 9.30 0.33
N PHE A 136 -1.42 10.34 0.36
CA PHE A 136 -1.94 10.99 -0.84
C PHE A 136 -1.37 12.37 -1.18
N GLU A 137 -0.57 12.98 -0.33
CA GLU A 137 0.11 14.23 -0.63
C GLU A 137 1.57 13.98 -1.05
N LYS A 138 2.23 15.01 -1.59
CA LYS A 138 3.64 14.89 -1.92
C LYS A 138 4.44 14.83 -0.63
N PRO A 139 5.32 13.84 -0.46
CA PRO A 139 6.18 13.80 0.71
C PRO A 139 7.11 15.01 0.70
N ASP A 140 7.07 15.81 1.77
CA ASP A 140 8.07 16.84 2.04
C ASP A 140 9.23 16.19 2.80
N GLU A 141 10.45 16.20 2.24
CA GLU A 141 11.64 15.63 2.89
C GLU A 141 11.91 16.24 4.28
N GLN A 142 11.38 17.43 4.55
CA GLN A 142 11.50 18.08 5.86
C GLN A 142 10.43 17.65 6.87
N ASP A 143 9.41 16.91 6.44
CA ASP A 143 8.33 16.42 7.30
C ASP A 143 8.90 15.52 8.41
N ALA A 144 8.42 15.72 9.63
CA ALA A 144 8.76 14.90 10.78
C ALA A 144 8.44 13.41 10.53
N GLY A 145 7.42 13.13 9.72
CA GLY A 145 7.04 11.77 9.32
C GLY A 145 8.15 11.01 8.58
N TRP A 146 9.01 11.70 7.82
CA TRP A 146 10.13 11.07 7.10
C TRP A 146 11.43 11.10 7.89
N LYS A 147 11.65 12.13 8.72
CA LYS A 147 12.82 12.24 9.60
C LYS A 147 12.88 11.14 10.66
N SER A 148 11.73 10.61 11.07
CA SER A 148 11.58 9.55 12.07
C SER A 148 12.07 8.17 11.59
N GLN A 149 12.45 8.03 10.31
CA GLN A 149 13.25 6.90 9.81
C GLN A 149 14.64 6.82 10.48
N ARG A 150 15.08 7.89 11.16
CA ARG A 150 16.26 7.93 12.02
C ARG A 150 15.83 7.74 13.49
N SER A 151 16.30 6.67 14.11
CA SER A 151 16.12 6.39 15.55
C SER A 151 17.19 7.08 16.41
N VAL A 152 16.96 7.15 17.72
CA VAL A 152 17.91 7.71 18.72
C VAL A 152 19.26 6.95 18.74
N HIS A 153 19.29 5.70 18.27
CA HIS A 153 20.49 4.85 18.24
C HIS A 153 21.05 4.59 16.84
N GLY A 154 20.54 5.25 15.79
CA GLY A 154 20.92 4.99 14.39
C GLY A 154 19.71 4.88 13.47
N LEU A 155 19.82 4.18 12.33
CA LEU A 155 18.70 4.02 11.39
C LEU A 155 17.65 3.01 11.91
N ALA A 156 16.37 3.24 11.67
CA ALA A 156 15.29 2.38 12.18
C ALA A 156 15.25 1.02 11.45
N LEU A 157 15.17 -0.08 12.21
CA LEU A 157 15.15 -1.44 11.65
C LEU A 157 13.76 -1.78 11.10
N VAL A 158 13.72 -2.44 9.94
CA VAL A 158 12.48 -2.98 9.39
C VAL A 158 12.12 -4.26 10.15
N LYS A 159 10.92 -4.30 10.73
CA LYS A 159 10.35 -5.44 11.46
C LYS A 159 9.44 -6.28 10.59
N SER A 160 8.64 -5.66 9.73
CA SER A 160 7.79 -6.34 8.77
C SER A 160 7.47 -5.46 7.58
N TRP A 161 7.12 -6.09 6.47
CA TRP A 161 6.64 -5.44 5.26
C TRP A 161 5.45 -6.22 4.73
N LYS A 162 4.27 -5.58 4.67
CA LYS A 162 3.01 -6.19 4.24
C LYS A 162 2.43 -5.42 3.06
N LEU A 163 1.75 -6.10 2.14
CA LEU A 163 0.97 -5.49 1.06
C LEU A 163 -0.51 -5.87 1.18
N LEU A 164 -1.37 -4.86 1.12
CA LEU A 164 -2.81 -4.95 1.01
C LEU A 164 -3.17 -4.67 -0.46
N THR A 165 -3.40 -5.74 -1.22
CA THR A 165 -3.61 -5.68 -2.68
C THR A 165 -4.94 -5.02 -3.04
N SER A 166 -5.97 -5.17 -2.21
CA SER A 166 -7.32 -4.63 -2.42
C SER A 166 -7.34 -3.11 -2.62
N CYS A 167 -6.58 -2.37 -1.80
CA CYS A 167 -6.49 -0.90 -1.85
C CYS A 167 -5.13 -0.38 -2.33
N GLY A 168 -4.22 -1.24 -2.78
CA GLY A 168 -2.90 -0.82 -3.28
C GLY A 168 -2.03 -0.15 -2.21
N VAL A 169 -2.11 -0.63 -0.96
CA VAL A 169 -1.39 -0.06 0.19
C VAL A 169 -0.35 -1.05 0.70
N HIS A 170 0.88 -0.60 0.93
CA HIS A 170 1.88 -1.39 1.65
C HIS A 170 2.25 -0.75 2.98
N ILE A 171 2.51 -1.61 3.96
CA ILE A 171 2.78 -1.25 5.34
C ILE A 171 4.20 -1.69 5.68
N ILE A 172 5.05 -0.74 6.04
CA ILE A 172 6.41 -1.00 6.54
C ILE A 172 6.40 -0.72 8.03
N THR A 173 6.58 -1.76 8.84
CA THR A 173 6.73 -1.60 10.29
C THR A 173 8.20 -1.45 10.60
N LEU A 174 8.59 -0.28 11.09
CA LEU A 174 9.93 0.00 11.62
C LEU A 174 9.93 -0.21 13.13
N SER A 175 11.12 -0.25 13.74
CA SER A 175 11.26 -0.35 15.21
C SER A 175 10.66 0.83 15.98
N THR A 176 10.43 1.97 15.32
CA THR A 176 9.95 3.21 15.95
C THR A 176 8.56 3.61 15.49
N ILE A 177 8.22 3.36 14.24
CA ILE A 177 7.00 3.84 13.57
C ILE A 177 6.49 2.81 12.57
N GLN A 178 5.25 2.98 12.13
CA GLN A 178 4.72 2.26 10.98
C GLN A 178 4.43 3.25 9.84
N LEU A 179 4.89 2.91 8.64
CA LEU A 179 4.64 3.67 7.42
C LEU A 179 3.56 2.96 6.61
N ILE A 180 2.46 3.66 6.32
CA ILE A 180 1.35 3.17 5.49
C ILE A 180 1.37 3.98 4.20
N LEU A 181 1.62 3.33 3.07
CA LEU A 181 2.06 3.96 1.82
C LEU A 181 1.32 3.38 0.62
N LEU A 182 1.08 4.19 -0.42
CA LEU A 182 0.47 3.72 -1.67
C LEU A 182 1.53 3.13 -2.60
N VAL A 183 1.26 1.96 -3.18
CA VAL A 183 2.18 1.27 -4.11
C VAL A 183 2.55 2.15 -5.30
N GLU A 184 1.60 2.93 -5.82
CA GLU A 184 1.78 3.76 -7.01
C GLU A 184 2.66 5.01 -6.80
N ARG A 185 3.15 5.24 -5.57
CA ARG A 185 3.82 6.49 -5.20
C ARG A 185 5.27 6.31 -4.77
N ARG A 186 6.09 7.28 -5.15
CA ARG A 186 7.48 7.39 -4.68
C ARG A 186 7.51 8.12 -3.35
N TYR A 187 8.16 7.49 -2.36
CA TYR A 187 8.37 8.05 -1.05
C TYR A 187 9.88 8.14 -0.75
N PRO A 188 10.34 9.17 0.00
CA PRO A 188 11.74 9.36 0.35
C PRO A 188 12.15 8.39 1.47
N LEU A 189 12.13 7.09 1.16
CA LEU A 189 12.63 6.06 2.07
C LEU A 189 14.15 6.14 2.13
N SER A 190 14.71 5.97 3.33
CA SER A 190 16.15 5.96 3.51
C SER A 190 16.78 4.79 2.76
N THR A 191 18.01 4.95 2.25
CA THR A 191 18.77 3.89 1.59
C THR A 191 18.84 2.62 2.46
N PHE A 192 19.06 2.79 3.77
CA PHE A 192 19.09 1.68 4.73
C PHE A 192 17.75 0.95 4.89
N THR A 193 16.63 1.69 4.82
CA THR A 193 15.30 1.08 4.81
C THR A 193 15.11 0.28 3.52
N LEU A 194 15.43 0.87 2.37
CA LEU A 194 15.34 0.19 1.07
C LEU A 194 16.21 -1.07 1.01
N GLU A 195 17.43 -1.03 1.52
CA GLU A 195 18.33 -2.20 1.61
C GLU A 195 17.73 -3.32 2.45
N GLN A 196 17.14 -3.00 3.61
CA GLN A 196 16.47 -4.01 4.43
C GLN A 196 15.23 -4.59 3.75
N LEU A 197 14.44 -3.78 3.05
CA LEU A 197 13.26 -4.27 2.32
C LEU A 197 13.63 -5.20 1.17
N VAL A 198 14.73 -4.92 0.47
CA VAL A 198 15.16 -5.73 -0.70
C VAL A 198 15.92 -6.98 -0.28
N ASN A 199 16.74 -6.90 0.78
CA ASN A 199 17.73 -7.94 1.09
C ASN A 199 17.48 -8.73 2.38
N VAL A 200 16.70 -8.17 3.33
CA VAL A 200 16.57 -8.75 4.68
C VAL A 200 15.13 -9.19 4.96
N THR A 201 14.17 -8.34 4.64
CA THR A 201 12.75 -8.55 4.93
C THR A 201 12.06 -9.18 3.73
N ARG A 202 11.17 -10.14 3.96
CA ARG A 202 10.29 -10.67 2.92
C ARG A 202 9.00 -9.87 2.92
N LEU A 203 8.51 -9.53 1.72
CA LEU A 203 7.21 -8.88 1.56
C LEU A 203 6.11 -9.92 1.80
N GLN A 204 5.31 -9.67 2.84
CA GLN A 204 4.17 -10.49 3.21
C GLN A 204 2.96 -10.12 2.36
N VAL A 205 2.35 -11.14 1.76
CA VAL A 205 1.18 -11.01 0.88
C VAL A 205 0.15 -12.10 1.22
N GLU A 206 -1.13 -11.80 1.00
CA GLU A 206 -2.20 -12.80 1.06
C GLU A 206 -2.10 -13.78 -0.13
N GLU A 207 -1.79 -13.24 -1.31
CA GLU A 207 -1.55 -14.01 -2.53
C GLU A 207 -0.49 -13.33 -3.43
N GLU A 208 0.16 -14.12 -4.28
CA GLU A 208 1.06 -13.58 -5.30
C GLU A 208 0.24 -12.77 -6.33
N SER A 209 0.61 -11.51 -6.52
CA SER A 209 -0.05 -10.60 -7.46
C SER A 209 0.95 -9.78 -8.26
N GLU A 210 0.56 -9.28 -9.44
CA GLU A 210 1.44 -8.39 -10.23
C GLU A 210 1.85 -7.16 -9.42
N MET A 211 0.93 -6.61 -8.62
CA MET A 211 1.19 -5.49 -7.71
C MET A 211 2.32 -5.78 -6.72
N SER A 212 2.40 -7.01 -6.19
CA SER A 212 3.50 -7.42 -5.31
C SER A 212 4.86 -7.44 -6.03
N LEU A 213 4.88 -7.89 -7.29
CA LEU A 213 6.08 -7.91 -8.12
C LEU A 213 6.50 -6.49 -8.53
N GLU A 214 5.55 -5.64 -8.91
CA GLU A 214 5.78 -4.24 -9.24
C GLU A 214 6.34 -3.47 -8.05
N LEU A 215 5.77 -3.65 -6.86
CA LEU A 215 6.27 -3.03 -5.64
C LEU A 215 7.74 -3.43 -5.40
N LEU A 216 8.08 -4.71 -5.51
CA LEU A 216 9.46 -5.19 -5.36
C LEU A 216 10.40 -4.62 -6.44
N ARG A 217 9.99 -4.61 -7.72
CA ARG A 217 10.77 -3.99 -8.82
C ARG A 217 11.03 -2.52 -8.51
N PHE A 218 9.99 -1.82 -8.12
CA PHE A 218 10.04 -0.41 -7.81
C PHE A 218 10.98 -0.10 -6.65
N THR A 219 10.92 -0.86 -5.55
CA THR A 219 11.83 -0.72 -4.41
C THR A 219 13.28 -0.98 -4.81
N ARG A 220 13.55 -2.00 -5.65
CA ARG A 220 14.91 -2.27 -6.18
C ARG A 220 15.43 -1.13 -7.05
N GLN A 221 14.60 -0.61 -7.95
CA GLN A 221 14.96 0.51 -8.82
C GLN A 221 15.24 1.79 -8.02
N GLN A 222 14.48 2.04 -6.95
CA GLN A 222 14.75 3.16 -6.04
C GLN A 222 16.13 3.03 -5.40
N LEU A 223 16.46 1.85 -4.87
CA LEU A 223 17.76 1.58 -4.24
C LEU A 223 18.93 1.74 -5.23
N GLN A 224 18.81 1.21 -6.44
CA GLN A 224 19.86 1.32 -7.47
C GLN A 224 20.17 2.77 -7.83
N LYS A 225 19.16 3.65 -7.87
CA LYS A 225 19.37 5.09 -8.14
C LYS A 225 20.21 5.77 -7.06
N TYR A 226 20.02 5.39 -5.79
CA TYR A 226 20.84 5.91 -4.68
C TYR A 226 22.29 5.42 -4.72
N GLN A 227 22.55 4.26 -5.31
CA GLN A 227 23.91 3.70 -5.40
C GLN A 227 24.71 4.26 -6.58
N GLN A 228 24.05 4.87 -7.56
CA GLN A 228 24.66 5.42 -8.77
C GLN A 228 24.87 6.94 -8.74
N GLY A 229 24.32 7.64 -7.75
CA GLY A 229 24.43 9.09 -7.57
C GLY A 229 25.27 9.44 -6.35
#